data_AF-A0A954RVZ1-F1
#
_entry.id   AF-A0A954RVZ1-F1
#
_cell.length_a   1.000
_cell.length_b   1.000
_cell.length_c   1.000
_cell.angle_alpha   90.00
_cell.angle_beta   90.00
_cell.angle_gamma   90.00
#
_symmetry.space_group_name_H-M   'P 1'
#
loop_
_entity.id
_entity.type
_entity.pdbx_description
1 polymer ?
#
loop_
_entity_poly.entity_id
_entity_poly.type
_entity_poly.pdbx_seq_one_letter_code
_entity_poly.pdbx_strand_id
1 'polypeptide(L)'
;MKNAVWMSLFGMLVFGRVPLAGAETPEKKETPTEKSSDFYAPIEKTIEGWTVKVDPKLLEPEDAEVQTLAFKALANHLQRVEFIVPKERLADLKKIKIWLDLNHPRIRGMQYHPGLGWLKANKHDPR
;
A
#
# COMPACT_ATOMS: atom_id res chain seq x y z
N MET A 1 -26.74 -21.32 46.65
CA MET A 1 -26.99 -21.93 45.33
C MET A 1 -25.64 -22.50 44.87
N LYS A 2 -25.27 -23.72 45.30
CA LYS A 2 -25.27 -24.99 44.53
C LYS A 2 -24.93 -24.72 43.04
N ASN A 3 -23.81 -25.15 42.42
CA ASN A 3 -23.21 -26.49 42.31
C ASN A 3 -21.70 -26.30 41.90
N ALA A 4 -20.71 -26.86 42.61
CA ALA A 4 -20.10 -28.18 42.43
C ALA A 4 -19.55 -28.47 41.01
N VAL A 5 -18.23 -28.41 40.84
CA VAL A 5 -17.50 -29.03 39.73
C VAL A 5 -16.61 -30.14 40.30
N TRP A 6 -16.74 -31.32 39.70
CA TRP A 6 -16.28 -32.62 40.14
C TRP A 6 -14.80 -32.84 39.81
N MET A 7 -14.03 -33.37 40.76
CA MET A 7 -12.77 -34.07 40.46
C MET A 7 -13.09 -35.47 39.95
N SER A 8 -12.42 -35.90 38.89
CA SER A 8 -12.18 -37.33 38.65
C SER A 8 -10.81 -37.53 38.00
N LEU A 9 -9.95 -38.24 38.73
CA LEU A 9 -8.69 -38.84 38.30
C LEU A 9 -8.98 -40.21 37.69
N PHE A 10 -8.43 -40.52 36.53
CA PHE A 10 -7.99 -41.84 36.01
C PHE A 10 -7.48 -41.54 34.59
N GLY A 11 -6.21 -41.68 34.23
CA GLY A 11 -5.33 -42.80 34.53
C GLY A 11 -5.40 -43.80 33.38
N MET A 12 -4.80 -43.48 32.22
CA MET A 12 -4.30 -44.51 31.30
C MET A 12 -3.14 -43.94 30.46
N LEU A 13 -1.93 -44.26 30.92
CA LEU A 13 -0.69 -44.14 30.17
C LEU A 13 -0.69 -45.18 29.06
N VAL A 14 -0.81 -44.74 27.81
CA VAL A 14 -0.40 -45.51 26.63
C VAL A 14 0.92 -44.91 26.15
N PHE A 15 2.02 -45.58 26.45
CA PHE A 15 3.34 -45.26 25.89
C PHE A 15 3.36 -45.64 24.41
N GLY A 16 2.90 -44.73 23.55
CA GLY A 16 3.19 -44.77 22.12
C GLY A 16 4.61 -44.21 21.90
N ARG A 17 5.50 -45.02 21.32
CA ARG A 17 6.84 -44.61 20.90
C ARG A 17 6.72 -43.57 19.77
N VAL A 18 6.86 -42.29 20.11
CA VAL A 18 7.01 -41.21 19.14
C VAL A 18 8.39 -41.37 18.48
N PRO A 19 8.48 -41.51 17.15
CA PRO A 19 9.76 -41.35 16.47
C PRO A 19 10.17 -39.87 16.58
N LEU A 20 11.40 -39.59 17.03
CA LEU A 20 12.02 -38.29 16.84
C LEU A 20 12.21 -38.08 15.32
N ALA A 21 11.17 -37.59 14.66
CA ALA A 21 11.26 -36.98 13.35
C ALA A 21 11.60 -35.51 13.57
N GLY A 22 12.64 -35.04 12.88
CA GLY A 22 13.25 -33.73 13.05
C GLY A 22 12.23 -32.60 13.04
N ALA A 23 12.41 -31.67 13.98
CA ALA A 23 11.73 -30.39 13.95
C ALA A 23 12.24 -29.62 12.72
N GLU A 24 11.56 -29.75 11.59
CA GLU A 24 11.69 -28.82 10.49
C GLU A 24 11.21 -27.45 10.99
N THR A 25 12.17 -26.56 11.16
CA THR A 25 11.94 -25.17 11.57
C THR A 25 11.10 -24.52 10.48
N PRO A 26 10.02 -23.79 10.79
CA PRO A 26 9.19 -23.19 9.76
C PRO A 26 10.04 -22.20 8.96
N GLU A 27 10.22 -22.51 7.69
CA GLU A 27 10.97 -21.71 6.74
C GLU A 27 10.29 -20.35 6.60
N LYS A 28 10.94 -19.33 7.16
CA LYS A 28 10.59 -17.93 7.00
C LYS A 28 10.64 -17.63 5.50
N LYS A 29 9.48 -17.48 4.85
CA LYS A 29 9.40 -16.94 3.49
C LYS A 29 10.06 -15.56 3.49
N GLU A 30 11.28 -15.51 3.00
CA GLU A 30 12.00 -14.28 2.77
C GLU A 30 11.29 -13.54 1.64
N THR A 31 10.72 -12.37 1.97
CA THR A 31 10.28 -11.40 0.97
C THR A 31 11.48 -11.03 0.10
N PRO A 32 11.37 -11.08 -1.24
CA PRO A 32 12.45 -10.66 -2.13
C PRO A 32 12.94 -9.28 -1.73
N THR A 33 14.23 -9.17 -1.46
CA THR A 33 14.92 -7.91 -1.16
C THR A 33 14.76 -6.97 -2.36
N GLU A 34 13.86 -5.99 -2.23
CA GLU A 34 13.76 -4.88 -3.19
C GLU A 34 15.13 -4.19 -3.24
N LYS A 35 15.70 -4.11 -4.45
CA LYS A 35 16.86 -3.26 -4.72
C LYS A 35 16.52 -1.86 -4.20
N SER A 36 17.35 -1.31 -3.33
CA SER A 36 17.20 0.06 -2.83
C SER A 36 17.11 1.01 -4.02
N SER A 37 15.91 1.51 -4.28
CA SER A 37 15.64 2.48 -5.34
C SER A 37 16.11 3.86 -4.86
N ASP A 38 16.71 4.66 -5.75
CA ASP A 38 17.06 6.07 -5.47
C ASP A 38 15.83 6.95 -5.21
N PHE A 39 14.62 6.40 -5.41
CA PHE A 39 13.34 7.05 -5.17
C PHE A 39 12.76 6.65 -3.83
N TYR A 40 12.04 7.57 -3.19
CA TYR A 40 11.33 7.29 -1.94
C TYR A 40 10.23 6.23 -2.14
N ALA A 41 9.80 5.59 -1.06
CA ALA A 41 8.65 4.69 -1.10
C ALA A 41 7.36 5.51 -0.87
N PRO A 42 6.47 5.65 -1.87
CA PRO A 42 5.23 6.39 -1.70
C PRO A 42 4.23 5.62 -0.82
N ILE A 43 3.37 6.36 -0.14
CA ILE A 43 2.23 5.80 0.60
C ILE A 43 1.00 5.82 -0.30
N GLU A 44 0.44 4.66 -0.60
CA GLU A 44 -0.78 4.56 -1.41
C GLU A 44 -2.02 4.97 -0.61
N LYS A 45 -2.85 5.83 -1.20
CA LYS A 45 -4.17 6.22 -0.73
C LYS A 45 -5.18 6.08 -1.86
N THR A 46 -6.45 5.94 -1.50
CA THR A 46 -7.56 5.95 -2.47
C THR A 46 -8.30 7.27 -2.37
N ILE A 47 -8.43 7.99 -3.48
CA ILE A 47 -9.18 9.25 -3.58
C ILE A 47 -10.13 9.13 -4.77
N GLU A 48 -11.45 9.22 -4.52
CA GLU A 48 -12.50 9.12 -5.55
C GLU A 48 -12.42 7.84 -6.42
N GLY A 49 -11.81 6.77 -5.90
CA GLY A 49 -11.61 5.51 -6.61
C GLY A 49 -10.34 5.44 -7.47
N TRP A 50 -9.49 6.47 -7.45
CA TRP A 50 -8.12 6.40 -7.99
C TRP A 50 -7.11 6.00 -6.92
N THR A 51 -6.11 5.22 -7.32
CA THR A 51 -4.90 5.00 -6.51
C THR A 51 -3.99 6.21 -6.62
N VAL A 52 -3.71 6.85 -5.49
CA VAL A 52 -2.81 8.00 -5.36
C VAL A 52 -1.58 7.59 -4.55
N LYS A 53 -0.40 7.65 -5.16
CA LYS A 53 0.91 7.45 -4.53
C LYS A 53 1.37 8.78 -3.94
N VAL A 54 1.39 8.89 -2.62
CA VAL A 54 1.69 10.14 -1.92
C VAL A 54 3.12 10.15 -1.40
N ASP A 55 3.82 11.26 -1.59
CA ASP A 55 5.10 11.53 -0.92
C ASP A 55 4.93 11.48 0.61
N PRO A 56 5.65 10.61 1.34
CA PRO A 56 5.58 10.55 2.79
C PRO A 56 5.77 11.90 3.47
N LYS A 57 6.58 12.80 2.89
CA LYS A 57 6.80 14.14 3.45
C LYS A 57 5.52 14.97 3.49
N LEU A 58 4.62 14.81 2.52
CA LEU A 58 3.30 15.47 2.53
C LEU A 58 2.40 14.97 3.66
N LEU A 59 2.77 13.86 4.32
CA LEU A 59 2.00 13.30 5.42
C LEU A 59 2.54 13.69 6.80
N GLU A 60 3.65 14.43 6.86
CA GLU A 60 4.22 14.92 8.11
C GLU A 60 3.37 16.05 8.72
N PRO A 61 3.35 16.20 10.05
CA PRO A 61 2.51 17.19 10.73
C PRO A 61 2.75 18.63 10.29
N GLU A 62 3.99 18.97 9.90
CA GLU A 62 4.38 20.31 9.46
C GLU A 62 3.66 20.74 8.17
N ASP A 63 3.25 19.78 7.34
CA ASP A 63 2.60 20.00 6.05
C ASP A 63 1.08 19.69 6.09
N ALA A 64 0.48 19.52 7.28
CA ALA A 64 -0.92 19.10 7.42
C ALA A 64 -1.93 20.02 6.72
N GLU A 65 -1.71 21.34 6.71
CA GLU A 65 -2.56 22.28 6.01
C GLU A 65 -2.46 22.10 4.48
N VAL A 66 -1.23 22.00 3.96
CA VAL A 66 -0.97 21.78 2.52
C VAL A 66 -1.54 20.45 2.07
N GLN A 67 -1.36 19.39 2.86
CA GLN A 67 -1.95 18.08 2.64
C GLN A 67 -3.47 18.16 2.50
N THR A 68 -4.13 18.82 3.47
CA THR A 68 -5.59 18.93 3.50
C THR A 68 -6.11 19.65 2.25
N LEU A 69 -5.46 20.75 1.87
CA LEU A 69 -5.82 21.50 0.67
C LEU A 69 -5.57 20.70 -0.61
N ALA A 70 -4.43 20.01 -0.70
CA ALA A 70 -4.06 19.21 -1.86
C ALA A 70 -5.04 18.04 -2.08
N PHE A 71 -5.39 17.30 -1.02
CA PHE A 71 -6.37 16.21 -1.12
C PHE A 71 -7.77 16.73 -1.47
N LYS A 72 -8.19 17.85 -0.89
CA LYS A 72 -9.48 18.47 -1.22
C LYS A 72 -9.54 18.91 -2.67
N ALA A 73 -8.50 19.57 -3.17
CA ALA A 73 -8.41 20.00 -4.56
C ALA A 73 -8.40 18.80 -5.52
N LEU A 74 -7.59 17.79 -5.23
CA LEU A 74 -7.50 16.58 -6.06
C LEU A 74 -8.84 15.84 -6.10
N ALA A 75 -9.48 15.62 -4.95
CA ALA A 75 -10.80 14.98 -4.89
C ALA A 75 -11.83 15.76 -5.72
N ASN A 76 -11.87 17.09 -5.60
CA ASN A 76 -12.77 17.92 -6.41
C ASN A 76 -12.54 17.75 -7.91
N HIS A 77 -11.29 17.72 -8.37
CA HIS A 77 -10.98 17.50 -9.77
C HIS A 77 -11.37 16.09 -10.26
N LEU A 78 -11.10 15.06 -9.46
CA LEU A 78 -11.40 13.67 -9.82
C LEU A 78 -12.91 13.40 -9.87
N GLN A 79 -13.70 13.97 -8.96
CA GLN A 79 -15.17 13.90 -9.03
C GLN A 79 -15.69 14.49 -10.34
N ARG A 80 -15.16 15.64 -10.79
CA ARG A 80 -15.56 16.25 -12.07
C ARG A 80 -15.25 15.33 -13.26
N VAL A 81 -14.11 14.63 -13.24
CA VAL A 81 -13.78 13.63 -14.26
C VAL A 81 -14.80 12.50 -14.26
N GLU A 82 -15.16 11.98 -13.08
CA GLU A 82 -16.17 10.94 -12.94
C GLU A 82 -17.55 11.34 -13.49
N PHE A 83 -17.96 12.61 -13.31
CA PHE A 83 -19.23 13.10 -13.86
C PHE A 83 -19.23 13.28 -15.38
N ILE A 84 -18.09 13.62 -15.99
CA ILE A 84 -18.00 13.97 -17.41
C ILE A 84 -17.71 12.73 -18.27
N VAL A 85 -16.92 11.79 -17.77
CA VAL A 85 -16.43 10.65 -18.56
C VAL A 85 -17.44 9.49 -18.53
N PRO A 86 -17.78 8.89 -19.69
CA PRO A 86 -18.63 7.69 -19.74
C PRO A 86 -18.10 6.56 -18.88
N LYS A 87 -19.01 5.83 -18.22
CA LYS A 87 -18.67 4.80 -17.22
C LYS A 87 -17.70 3.74 -17.75
N GLU A 88 -17.83 3.32 -19.01
CA GLU A 88 -16.93 2.30 -19.57
C GLU A 88 -15.48 2.80 -19.61
N ARG A 89 -15.27 4.06 -19.98
CA ARG A 89 -13.92 4.68 -20.06
C ARG A 89 -13.39 5.08 -18.69
N LEU A 90 -14.28 5.48 -17.78
CA LEU A 90 -13.92 5.84 -16.42
C LEU A 90 -13.27 4.67 -15.68
N ALA A 91 -13.75 3.45 -15.90
CA ALA A 91 -13.16 2.24 -15.31
C ALA A 91 -11.70 2.04 -15.71
N ASP A 92 -11.33 2.36 -16.96
CA ASP A 92 -9.95 2.31 -17.42
C ASP A 92 -9.11 3.47 -16.86
N LEU A 93 -9.68 4.68 -16.79
CA LEU A 93 -9.00 5.84 -16.21
C LEU A 93 -8.68 5.65 -14.73
N LYS A 94 -9.55 5.01 -13.94
CA LYS A 94 -9.33 4.73 -12.51
C LYS A 94 -8.17 3.74 -12.27
N LYS A 95 -7.71 3.00 -13.28
CA LYS A 95 -6.51 2.13 -13.20
C LYS A 95 -5.21 2.92 -13.23
N ILE A 96 -5.22 4.16 -13.72
CA ILE A 96 -4.03 5.00 -13.81
C ILE A 96 -3.69 5.50 -12.41
N LYS A 97 -2.44 5.26 -11.99
CA LYS A 97 -1.93 5.76 -10.71
C LYS A 97 -1.56 7.23 -10.82
N ILE A 98 -1.91 8.01 -9.81
CA ILE A 98 -1.56 9.43 -9.70
C ILE A 98 -0.45 9.55 -8.65
N TRP A 99 0.60 10.31 -8.96
CA TRP A 99 1.63 10.68 -7.99
C TRP A 99 1.33 12.07 -7.44
N LEU A 100 1.39 12.22 -6.12
CA LEU A 100 1.20 13.50 -5.45
C LEU A 100 2.40 13.78 -4.54
N ASP A 101 3.21 14.74 -4.96
CA ASP A 101 4.47 15.08 -4.32
C ASP A 101 4.35 16.43 -3.62
N LEU A 102 4.94 16.55 -2.42
CA LEU A 102 5.05 17.85 -1.75
C LEU A 102 5.96 18.78 -2.56
N ASN A 103 7.14 18.29 -2.94
CA ASN A 103 8.14 19.07 -3.67
C ASN A 103 9.08 18.16 -4.46
N HIS A 104 8.75 17.88 -5.72
CA HIS A 104 9.61 17.07 -6.58
C HIS A 104 10.85 17.86 -7.05
N PRO A 105 12.07 17.29 -6.97
CA PRO A 105 13.31 18.03 -7.25
C PRO A 105 13.48 18.45 -8.71
N ARG A 106 12.86 17.72 -9.66
CA ARG A 106 13.03 17.91 -11.11
C ARG A 106 11.74 18.23 -11.88
N ILE A 107 10.57 18.04 -11.26
CA ILE A 107 9.26 18.12 -11.92
C ILE A 107 8.49 19.22 -11.22
N ARG A 108 7.82 20.08 -12.01
CA ARG A 108 6.99 21.17 -11.51
C ARG A 108 5.62 21.11 -12.17
N GLY A 109 4.56 21.37 -11.41
CA GLY A 109 3.19 21.31 -11.90
C GLY A 109 2.71 19.89 -12.24
N MET A 110 1.53 19.79 -12.85
CA MET A 110 0.94 18.52 -13.28
C MET A 110 1.53 18.10 -14.63
N GLN A 111 2.13 16.93 -14.71
CA GLN A 111 2.78 16.43 -15.93
C GLN A 111 2.35 15.01 -16.25
N TYR A 112 2.21 14.73 -17.55
CA TYR A 112 2.10 13.38 -18.09
C TYR A 112 3.44 12.99 -18.73
N HIS A 113 3.81 11.71 -18.64
CA HIS A 113 5.04 11.20 -19.20
C HIS A 113 4.76 10.14 -20.28
N PRO A 114 5.43 10.18 -21.45
CA PRO A 114 5.14 9.28 -22.58
C PRO A 114 5.35 7.78 -22.31
N GLY A 115 6.07 7.41 -21.25
CA GLY A 115 6.23 6.02 -20.84
C GLY A 115 7.52 5.70 -20.09
N LEU A 116 7.71 4.41 -19.81
CA LEU A 116 8.80 3.86 -18.98
C LEU A 116 10.22 4.25 -19.48
N GLY A 117 10.44 4.18 -20.80
CA GLY A 117 11.74 4.53 -21.39
C GLY A 117 12.10 6.00 -21.16
N TRP A 118 11.11 6.88 -21.32
CA TRP A 118 11.27 8.31 -21.08
C TRP A 118 11.56 8.60 -19.60
N LEU A 119 10.86 7.93 -18.68
CA LEU A 119 11.09 8.07 -17.24
C LEU A 119 12.54 7.73 -16.88
N LYS A 120 13.05 6.57 -17.34
CA LYS A 120 14.44 6.16 -17.09
C LYS A 120 15.46 7.15 -17.69
N ALA A 121 15.26 7.56 -18.94
CA ALA A 121 16.16 8.50 -19.62
C ALA A 121 16.23 9.87 -18.92
N ASN A 122 15.13 10.31 -18.30
CA ASN A 122 15.04 11.59 -17.59
C ASN A 122 15.20 11.45 -16.06
N LYS A 123 15.65 10.28 -15.59
CA LYS A 123 15.91 10.00 -14.17
C LYS A 123 14.66 10.19 -13.30
N HIS A 124 13.49 9.78 -13.77
CA HIS A 124 12.24 9.74 -12.99
C HIS A 124 11.93 8.33 -12.54
N ASP A 125 11.06 8.22 -11.53
CA ASP A 125 10.67 6.93 -10.98
C ASP A 125 9.96 6.09 -12.06
N PRO A 126 10.47 4.87 -12.39
CA PRO A 126 9.87 4.01 -13.38
C PRO A 126 8.65 3.19 -12.91
N ARG A 127 8.24 3.29 -11.64
CA ARG A 127 7.19 2.46 -10.99
C ARG A 127 5.78 3.05 -11.06
#